data_AF-A0A147KGT3-F1
#
_entry.id   AF-A0A147KGT3-F1
#
_cell.length_a   1.000
_cell.length_b   1.000
_cell.length_c   1.000
_cell.angle_alpha   90.00
_cell.angle_beta   90.00
_cell.angle_gamma   90.00
#
_symmetry.space_group_name_H-M   'P 1'
#
loop_
_entity.id
_entity.type
_entity.pdbx_description
1 polymer ?
#
loop_
_entity_poly.entity_id
_entity_poly.type
_entity_poly.pdbx_seq_one_letter_code
_entity_poly.pdbx_strand_id
1 'polypeptide(L)'
;MYHVIPSEPLRLAREEFPHYEICVLHDEAGIPEVTAVLKPAYQDTGMAVLVCASSVAELVRLLRAAPKAPLPRRDPDRRYWPLPRQRDRRDRGGQC
;
A
#
# COMPACT_ATOMS: atom_id res chain seq x y z
N MET A 1 16.73 18.51 -23.55
CA MET A 1 15.40 19.07 -23.88
C MET A 1 14.41 18.47 -22.91
N TYR A 2 13.84 19.25 -21.99
CA TYR A 2 12.86 18.74 -21.02
C TYR A 2 11.48 18.71 -21.68
N HIS A 3 10.86 17.54 -21.79
CA HIS A 3 9.48 17.42 -22.25
C HIS A 3 8.54 17.88 -21.12
N VAL A 4 8.04 19.11 -21.22
CA VAL A 4 7.10 19.70 -20.25
C VAL A 4 5.73 19.02 -20.31
N ILE A 5 5.41 18.37 -21.43
CA ILE A 5 4.19 17.60 -21.62
C ILE A 5 4.50 16.13 -21.35
N PRO A 6 3.85 15.47 -20.37
CA PRO A 6 4.02 14.04 -20.13
C PRO A 6 3.63 13.26 -21.38
N SER A 7 4.36 12.17 -21.67
CA SER A 7 4.00 11.28 -22.77
C SER A 7 2.58 10.73 -22.54
N GLU A 8 1.86 10.46 -23.63
CA GLU A 8 0.50 9.90 -23.53
C GLU A 8 0.43 8.60 -22.70
N PRO A 9 1.37 7.64 -22.83
CA PRO A 9 1.42 6.48 -21.94
C PRO A 9 1.53 6.85 -20.47
N LEU A 10 2.33 7.87 -20.12
CA LEU A 10 2.49 8.33 -18.74
C LEU A 10 1.21 9.00 -18.22
N ARG A 11 0.53 9.79 -19.07
CA ARG A 11 -0.77 10.39 -18.74
C ARG A 11 -1.81 9.31 -18.43
N LEU A 12 -1.95 8.32 -19.30
CA LEU A 12 -2.90 7.22 -19.12
C LEU A 12 -2.59 6.39 -17.87
N ALA A 13 -1.32 6.13 -17.59
CA ALA A 13 -0.93 5.41 -16.37
C ALA A 13 -1.32 6.18 -15.09
N ARG A 14 -1.16 7.51 -15.08
CA ARG A 14 -1.56 8.36 -13.94
C ARG A 14 -3.07 8.40 -13.75
N GLU A 15 -3.84 8.36 -14.84
CA GLU A 15 -5.30 8.27 -14.79
C GLU A 15 -5.77 6.90 -14.28
N GLU A 16 -5.11 5.81 -14.68
CA GLU A 16 -5.46 4.45 -14.24
C GLU A 16 -5.08 4.17 -12.78
N PHE A 17 -3.97 4.75 -12.31
CA PHE A 17 -3.43 4.50 -10.97
C PHE A 17 -3.36 5.77 -10.11
N PRO A 18 -4.51 6.39 -9.75
CA PRO A 18 -4.54 7.68 -9.05
C PRO A 18 -3.98 7.65 -7.62
N HIS A 19 -3.81 6.46 -7.05
CA HIS A 19 -3.24 6.20 -5.73
C HIS A 19 -1.70 6.25 -5.72
N TYR A 20 -1.07 6.21 -6.88
CA TYR A 20 0.37 6.37 -7.04
C TYR A 20 0.74 7.76 -7.54
N GLU A 21 1.91 8.24 -7.14
CA GLU A 21 2.66 9.28 -7.83
C GLU A 21 3.62 8.58 -8.81
N ILE A 22 3.44 8.80 -10.12
CA ILE A 22 4.23 8.12 -11.16
C ILE A 22 5.19 9.10 -11.81
N CYS A 23 6.48 8.80 -11.72
CA CYS A 23 7.57 9.64 -12.21
C CYS A 23 8.47 8.87 -13.19
N VAL A 24 9.05 9.60 -14.14
CA VAL A 24 10.13 9.10 -14.99
C VAL A 24 11.40 9.85 -14.59
N LEU A 25 12.36 9.11 -14.06
CA LEU A 25 13.68 9.56 -13.68
C LEU A 25 14.66 9.09 -14.75
N HIS A 26 15.82 9.73 -14.84
CA HIS A 26 16.91 9.28 -15.69
C HIS A 26 18.16 9.20 -14.82
N ASP A 27 18.92 8.12 -14.96
CA ASP A 27 20.20 7.98 -14.30
C ASP A 27 21.28 8.87 -14.96
N GLU A 28 22.51 8.81 -14.47
CA GLU A 28 23.64 9.57 -15.01
C GLU A 28 23.98 9.19 -16.47
N ALA A 29 23.59 7.99 -16.92
CA ALA A 29 23.73 7.53 -18.30
C ALA A 29 22.55 7.94 -19.20
N GLY A 30 21.52 8.58 -18.64
CA GLY A 30 20.31 8.97 -19.36
C GLY A 30 19.34 7.80 -19.59
N ILE A 31 19.52 6.66 -18.91
CA ILE A 31 18.61 5.53 -19.00
C ILE A 31 17.36 5.85 -18.17
N PRO A 32 16.15 5.72 -18.74
CA PRO A 32 14.93 6.02 -18.02
C PRO A 32 14.62 4.94 -16.97
N GLU A 33 14.28 5.38 -15.78
CA GLU A 33 13.65 4.58 -14.73
C GLU A 33 12.26 5.15 -14.43
N VAL A 34 11.24 4.30 -14.44
CA VAL A 34 9.87 4.68 -14.13
C VAL A 34 9.52 4.19 -12.74
N THR A 35 9.13 5.10 -11.86
CA THR A 35 8.79 4.80 -10.47
C THR A 35 7.34 5.15 -10.17
N ALA A 36 6.68 4.31 -9.39
CA ALA A 36 5.36 4.57 -8.80
C ALA A 36 5.48 4.53 -7.28
N VAL A 37 5.19 5.65 -6.62
CA VAL A 37 5.24 5.79 -5.16
C VAL A 37 3.83 5.93 -4.61
N LEU A 38 3.47 5.07 -3.66
CA LEU A 38 2.14 5.08 -3.07
C LEU A 38 1.91 6.37 -2.29
N LYS A 39 0.81 7.08 -2.58
CA LYS A 39 0.47 8.32 -1.88
C LYS A 39 0.17 8.02 -0.40
N PRO A 40 0.53 8.92 0.53
CA PRO A 40 0.34 8.71 1.97
C PRO A 40 -1.07 8.29 2.38
N ALA A 41 -2.10 8.86 1.74
CA ALA A 41 -3.51 8.54 2.01
C ALA A 41 -3.90 7.07 1.76
N TYR A 42 -3.04 6.28 1.11
CA TYR A 42 -3.31 4.90 0.72
C TYR A 42 -2.36 3.88 1.39
N GLN A 43 -1.49 4.29 2.31
CA GLN A 43 -0.46 3.40 2.88
C GLN A 43 -1.02 2.17 3.63
N ASP A 44 -2.20 2.27 4.24
CA ASP A 44 -2.83 1.17 5.01
C ASP A 44 -3.69 0.22 4.16
N THR A 45 -3.64 0.34 2.84
CA THR A 45 -4.45 -0.48 1.91
C THR A 45 -3.79 -1.80 1.54
N GLY A 46 -2.56 -2.04 1.98
CA GLY A 46 -1.76 -3.22 1.60
C GLY A 46 -1.23 -3.19 0.17
N MET A 47 -1.35 -2.06 -0.53
CA MET A 47 -0.73 -1.83 -1.83
C MET A 47 0.80 -1.69 -1.70
N ALA A 48 1.54 -2.00 -2.76
CA ALA A 48 2.99 -1.85 -2.77
C ALA A 48 3.38 -0.36 -2.61
N VAL A 49 4.34 -0.06 -1.73
CA VAL A 49 4.74 1.32 -1.43
C VAL A 49 5.55 1.94 -2.57
N LEU A 50 6.43 1.15 -3.19
CA LEU A 50 7.31 1.57 -4.28
C LEU A 50 7.35 0.47 -5.34
N VAL A 51 7.20 0.85 -6.60
CA VAL A 51 7.38 -0.03 -7.75
C VAL A 51 8.28 0.67 -8.77
N CYS A 52 9.34 0.01 -9.20
CA CYS A 52 10.27 0.49 -10.22
C CYS A 52 10.17 -0.37 -11.48
N ALA A 53 10.36 0.25 -12.65
CA ALA A 53 10.33 -0.41 -13.95
C ALA A 53 11.21 0.33 -14.96
N SER A 54 11.63 -0.35 -16.03
CA SER A 54 12.41 0.24 -17.12
C SER A 54 11.55 1.05 -18.11
N SER A 55 10.23 0.90 -18.05
CA SER A 55 9.29 1.58 -18.94
C SER A 55 7.91 1.73 -18.32
N VAL A 56 7.11 2.66 -18.86
CA VAL A 56 5.71 2.86 -18.40
C VAL A 56 4.86 1.62 -18.66
N ALA A 57 5.06 0.93 -19.79
CA ALA A 57 4.32 -0.30 -20.11
C ALA A 57 4.61 -1.42 -19.11
N GLU A 58 5.88 -1.58 -18.73
CA GLU A 58 6.28 -2.54 -17.71
C GLU A 58 5.69 -2.17 -16.34
N LEU A 59 5.75 -0.89 -15.95
CA LEU A 59 5.16 -0.42 -14.70
C LEU A 59 3.66 -0.76 -14.62
N VAL A 60 2.90 -0.44 -15.67
CA VAL A 60 1.46 -0.74 -15.73
C VAL A 60 1.21 -2.24 -15.58
N ARG A 61 2.02 -3.08 -16.24
CA ARG A 61 1.92 -4.54 -16.11
C ARG A 61 2.13 -4.99 -14.66
N LEU A 62 3.15 -4.46 -13.98
CA LEU A 62 3.44 -4.79 -12.58
C LEU A 62 2.30 -4.35 -11.65
N LEU A 63 1.78 -3.14 -11.82
CA LEU A 63 0.68 -2.61 -10.99
C LEU A 63 -0.64 -3.38 -11.20
N ARG A 64 -0.95 -3.81 -12.44
CA ARG A 64 -2.13 -4.65 -12.71
C ARG A 64 -2.00 -6.06 -12.13
N ALA A 65 -0.78 -6.60 -12.13
CA ALA A 65 -0.49 -7.92 -11.58
C ALA A 65 -0.34 -7.90 -10.05
N ALA A 66 -0.22 -6.73 -9.44
CA ALA A 66 -0.06 -6.60 -8.00
C ALA A 66 -1.27 -7.21 -7.28
N PRO A 67 -1.05 -8.05 -6.25
CA PRO A 67 -2.14 -8.63 -5.50
C PRO A 67 -2.93 -7.50 -4.84
N LYS A 68 -4.24 -7.46 -5.08
CA LYS A 68 -5.14 -6.61 -4.30
C LYS A 68 -5.15 -7.18 -2.89
N ALA A 69 -4.44 -6.55 -1.96
CA ALA A 69 -4.40 -7.02 -0.58
C ALA A 69 -5.86 -7.15 -0.08
N PRO A 70 -6.31 -8.36 0.27
CA PRO A 70 -7.62 -8.49 0.87
C PRO A 70 -7.60 -7.70 2.18
N LEU A 71 -8.59 -6.84 2.39
CA LEU A 71 -8.80 -6.22 3.70
C LEU A 71 -8.76 -7.33 4.75
N PRO A 72 -8.04 -7.15 5.87
CA PRO A 72 -8.06 -8.14 6.93
C PRO A 72 -9.52 -8.36 7.35
N ARG A 73 -10.07 -9.52 7.01
CA ARG A 73 -11.42 -9.88 7.43
C ARG A 73 -11.38 -10.11 8.93
N ARG A 74 -12.24 -9.41 9.67
CA ARG A 74 -12.47 -9.68 11.08
C ARG A 74 -13.06 -11.09 11.16
N ASP A 75 -12.29 -12.01 11.70
CA ASP A 75 -12.75 -13.36 12.02
C ASP A 75 -13.77 -13.24 13.16
N PRO A 76 -15.04 -13.63 12.96
CA PRO A 76 -16.09 -13.53 13.98
C PRO A 76 -15.74 -14.34 15.24
N ASP A 77 -14.99 -15.42 15.08
CA ASP A 77 -14.64 -16.35 16.14
C ASP A 77 -13.33 -15.96 16.85
N ARG A 78 -12.57 -15.02 16.28
CA ARG A 78 -11.31 -14.54 16.84
C ARG A 78 -11.52 -13.32 17.71
N ARG A 79 -11.35 -13.49 19.02
CA ARG A 79 -11.29 -12.37 19.97
C ARG A 79 -9.94 -11.68 19.87
N TYR A 80 -9.91 -10.49 19.27
CA TYR A 80 -8.70 -9.66 19.11
C TYR A 80 -8.29 -8.89 20.39
N TRP A 81 -9.17 -8.82 21.39
CA TRP A 81 -8.89 -8.22 22.69
C TRP A 81 -8.87 -9.29 23.78
N PRO A 82 -7.78 -9.45 24.56
CA PRO A 82 -7.80 -10.30 25.74
C PRO A 82 -8.80 -9.71 26.74
N LEU A 83 -9.81 -10.49 27.12
CA LEU A 83 -10.72 -10.10 28.19
C LEU A 83 -9.90 -9.78 29.46
N PRO A 84 -10.27 -8.73 30.22
CA PRO A 84 -9.67 -8.51 31.52
C PRO A 84 -9.78 -9.81 32.31
N ARG A 85 -8.65 -10.33 32.81
CA ARG A 85 -8.65 -11.49 33.70
C ARG A 85 -9.65 -11.17 34.82
N GLN A 86 -10.73 -11.94 34.91
CA GLN A 86 -11.65 -11.83 36.03
C GLN A 86 -10.78 -11.95 37.28
N ARG A 87 -10.71 -10.86 38.04
CA ARG A 87 -10.05 -10.85 39.34
C ARG A 87 -10.83 -11.86 40.17
N ASP A 88 -10.22 -12.99 40.50
CA ASP A 88 -10.78 -13.97 41.43
C ASP A 88 -11.12 -13.24 42.72
N ARG A 89 -12.40 -12.88 42.86
CA ARG A 89 -12.96 -12.36 44.10
C ARG A 89 -13.15 -13.58 45.02
N ARG A 90 -12.04 -14.09 45.56
CA ARG A 90 -12.10 -14.91 46.77
C ARG A 90 -12.42 -13.96 47.92
N ASP A 91 -13.70 -13.63 48.05
CA ASP A 91 -14.26 -13.16 49.31
C ASP A 91 -14.10 -14.29 50.33
N ARG A 92 -12.96 -14.32 51.04
CA ARG A 92 -12.92 -14.88 52.39
C ARG A 92 -13.60 -13.87 53.30
N GLY A 93 -14.93 -13.92 53.32
CA GLY A 93 -15.71 -13.34 54.41
C GLY A 93 -15.29 -14.02 55.70
N GLY A 94 -14.53 -13.31 56.53
CA GLY A 94 -14.43 -13.63 57.94
C GLY A 94 -15.76 -13.30 58.61
N GLN A 95 -16.34 -14.32 59.23
CA GLN A 95 -17.47 -14.35 60.18
C GLN A 95 -17.36 -15.77 60.78
N CYS A 96 -17.13 -16.04 62.06
CA CYS A 96 -17.31 -15.31 63.31
C CYS A 96 -16.15 -15.60 64.28
#